data_AF-Q7Z1R5-F1
#
_entry.id   AF-Q7Z1R5-F1
#
_cell.length_a   1.000
_cell.length_b   1.000
_cell.length_c   1.000
_cell.angle_alpha   90.00
_cell.angle_beta   90.00
_cell.angle_gamma   90.00
#
_symmetry.space_group_name_H-M   'P 1'
#
loop_
_entity.id
_entity.type
_entity.pdbx_description
1 polymer ?
#
loop_
_entity_poly.entity_id
_entity_poly.type
_entity_poly.pdbx_seq_one_letter_code
_entity_poly.pdbx_strand_id
1 'polypeptide(L)'
;WAKAYGFGAERAKFGNSLWTSIFNYAPDARDLFDSVKSKEMQSPQFKAHVARVIGGLDRVISMLDNEEALNADLEHLKSQHDPRGLDAANFVVFGKALFATVGGKFGVLL
;
A
#
# COMPACT_ATOMS: atom_id res chain seq x y z
N TRP A 1 3.75 -9.54 8.76
CA TRP A 1 4.07 -8.85 7.50
C TRP A 1 4.97 -9.68 6.58
N ALA A 2 6.25 -9.91 6.93
CA ALA A 2 7.25 -10.54 6.05
C ALA A 2 6.77 -11.84 5.38
N LYS A 3 6.13 -12.74 6.13
CA LYS A 3 5.56 -13.99 5.62
C LYS A 3 4.49 -13.78 4.53
N ALA A 4 3.59 -12.81 4.73
CA ALA A 4 2.54 -12.50 3.77
C ALA A 4 3.10 -11.74 2.56
N TYR A 5 4.04 -10.82 2.78
CA TYR A 5 4.65 -10.04 1.70
C TYR A 5 5.46 -10.90 0.74
N GLY A 6 6.23 -11.86 1.27
CA GLY A 6 7.01 -12.82 0.50
C GLY A 6 8.18 -12.20 -0.27
N PHE A 7 8.61 -12.90 -1.33
CA PHE A 7 9.81 -12.58 -2.12
C PHE A 7 9.54 -12.64 -3.63
N GLY A 8 10.34 -11.94 -4.42
CA GLY A 8 10.24 -11.97 -5.89
C GLY A 8 8.84 -11.65 -6.40
N ALA A 9 8.31 -12.51 -7.28
CA ALA A 9 7.00 -12.34 -7.91
C ALA A 9 5.83 -12.27 -6.91
N GLU A 10 5.98 -12.83 -5.71
CA GLU A 10 4.95 -12.80 -4.67
C GLU A 10 4.60 -11.39 -4.21
N ARG A 11 5.57 -10.47 -4.25
CA ARG A 11 5.37 -9.06 -3.87
C ARG A 11 4.52 -8.33 -4.89
N ALA A 12 4.72 -8.60 -6.18
CA ALA A 12 3.89 -8.03 -7.24
C ALA A 12 2.44 -8.54 -7.14
N LYS A 13 2.26 -9.84 -6.86
CA LYS A 13 0.93 -10.44 -6.62
C LYS A 13 0.25 -9.84 -5.38
N PHE A 14 1.00 -9.67 -4.29
CA PHE A 14 0.52 -9.03 -3.07
C PHE A 14 0.04 -7.59 -3.36
N GLY A 15 0.88 -6.78 -4.00
CA GLY A 15 0.57 -5.40 -4.34
C GLY A 15 -0.67 -5.29 -5.23
N ASN A 16 -0.78 -6.12 -6.28
CA ASN A 16 -1.97 -6.13 -7.14
C ASN A 16 -3.25 -6.47 -6.35
N SER A 17 -3.18 -7.43 -5.41
CA SER A 17 -4.31 -7.84 -4.58
C SER A 17 -4.75 -6.73 -3.62
N LEU A 18 -3.78 -6.03 -3.01
CA LEU A 18 -4.02 -4.89 -2.15
C LEU A 18 -4.74 -3.77 -2.89
N TRP A 19 -4.20 -3.35 -4.03
CA TRP A 19 -4.78 -2.24 -4.81
C TRP A 19 -6.12 -2.57 -5.45
N THR A 20 -6.33 -3.83 -5.83
CA THR A 20 -7.65 -4.31 -6.26
C THR A 20 -8.66 -4.19 -5.12
N SER A 21 -8.29 -4.60 -3.90
CA SER A 21 -9.15 -4.45 -2.72
C SER A 21 -9.46 -3.00 -2.39
N ILE A 22 -8.47 -2.10 -2.49
CA ILE A 22 -8.66 -0.65 -2.28
C ILE A 22 -9.72 -0.10 -3.24
N PHE A 23 -9.57 -0.34 -4.54
CA PHE A 23 -10.52 0.17 -5.54
C PHE A 23 -11.88 -0.54 -5.51
N ASN A 24 -11.97 -1.75 -4.97
CA ASN A 24 -13.27 -2.39 -4.73
C ASN A 24 -13.98 -1.80 -3.49
N TYR A 25 -13.24 -1.44 -2.45
CA TYR A 25 -13.81 -0.82 -1.24
C TYR A 25 -14.16 0.66 -1.43
N ALA A 26 -13.42 1.38 -2.27
CA ALA A 26 -13.69 2.76 -2.63
C ALA A 26 -13.38 2.97 -4.13
N PRO A 27 -14.35 2.69 -5.02
CA PRO A 27 -14.17 2.88 -6.47
C PRO A 27 -13.70 4.28 -6.86
N ASP A 28 -14.26 5.31 -6.20
CA ASP A 28 -13.96 6.72 -6.46
C ASP A 28 -12.50 7.08 -6.12
N ALA A 29 -11.86 6.33 -5.21
CA ALA A 29 -10.45 6.55 -4.86
C ALA A 29 -9.52 6.27 -6.06
N ARG A 30 -9.98 5.56 -7.09
CA ARG A 30 -9.19 5.23 -8.28
C ARG A 30 -8.77 6.46 -9.07
N ASP A 31 -9.62 7.48 -9.15
CA ASP A 31 -9.36 8.71 -9.91
C ASP A 31 -8.24 9.55 -9.29
N LEU A 32 -8.00 9.42 -7.98
CA LEU A 32 -6.86 10.05 -7.29
C LEU A 32 -5.49 9.61 -7.83
N PHE A 33 -5.46 8.48 -8.55
CA PHE A 33 -4.26 7.84 -9.07
C PHE A 33 -4.16 7.91 -10.60
N ASP A 34 -4.89 8.82 -11.26
CA ASP A 34 -4.82 9.00 -12.72
C ASP A 34 -3.39 9.36 -13.20
N SER A 35 -2.63 10.11 -12.40
CA SER A 35 -1.22 10.45 -12.68
C SER A 35 -0.29 9.25 -12.83
N VAL A 36 -0.71 8.08 -12.34
CA VAL A 36 0.02 6.81 -12.44
C VAL A 36 -0.72 5.76 -13.28
N LYS A 37 -1.68 6.21 -14.12
CA LYS A 37 -2.50 5.37 -15.01
C LYS A 37 -3.30 4.28 -14.27
N SER A 38 -3.94 4.61 -13.14
CA SER A 38 -4.73 3.65 -12.33
C SER A 38 -5.88 2.97 -13.09
N LYS A 39 -6.40 3.59 -14.15
CA LYS A 39 -7.39 3.01 -15.07
C LYS A 39 -6.86 1.78 -15.82
N GLU A 40 -5.55 1.67 -15.99
CA GLU A 40 -4.85 0.51 -16.54
C GLU A 40 -3.97 -0.12 -15.46
N MET A 41 -4.54 -0.88 -14.52
CA MET A 41 -3.77 -1.44 -13.40
C MET A 41 -2.61 -2.36 -13.83
N GLN A 42 -2.65 -2.89 -15.04
CA GLN A 42 -1.57 -3.72 -15.60
C GLN A 42 -0.47 -2.91 -16.30
N SER A 43 -0.64 -1.59 -16.44
CA SER A 43 0.36 -0.69 -17.03
C SER A 43 1.65 -0.66 -16.21
N PRO A 44 2.81 -0.43 -16.86
CA PRO A 44 4.08 -0.31 -16.15
C PRO A 44 4.08 0.86 -15.15
N GLN A 45 3.36 1.94 -15.44
CA GLN A 45 3.24 3.11 -14.56
C GLN A 45 2.54 2.76 -13.25
N PHE A 46 1.40 2.07 -13.33
CA PHE A 46 0.67 1.68 -12.13
C PHE A 46 1.42 0.62 -11.35
N LYS A 47 1.99 -0.39 -12.03
CA LYS A 47 2.85 -1.41 -11.39
C LYS A 47 4.04 -0.80 -10.66
N ALA A 48 4.67 0.24 -11.22
CA ALA A 48 5.74 0.96 -10.56
C ALA A 48 5.24 1.72 -9.32
N HIS A 49 4.03 2.31 -9.37
CA HIS A 49 3.41 2.93 -8.20
C HIS A 49 3.11 1.91 -7.10
N VAL A 50 2.50 0.78 -7.46
CA VAL A 50 2.23 -0.34 -6.55
C VAL A 50 3.52 -0.78 -5.85
N ALA A 51 4.61 -0.96 -6.61
CA ALA A 51 5.92 -1.34 -6.07
C ALA A 51 6.49 -0.30 -5.08
N ARG A 52 6.36 1.00 -5.39
CA ARG A 52 6.79 2.07 -4.47
C ARG A 52 6.02 2.05 -3.15
N VAL A 53 4.70 1.86 -3.21
CA VAL A 53 3.85 1.88 -2.01
C VAL A 53 4.09 0.66 -1.13
N ILE A 54 4.14 -0.55 -1.71
CA ILE A 54 4.43 -1.76 -0.90
C ILE A 54 5.88 -1.80 -0.40
N GLY A 55 6.82 -1.20 -1.12
CA GLY A 55 8.19 -0.99 -0.63
C GLY A 55 8.26 0.04 0.50
N GLY A 56 7.44 1.10 0.44
CA GLY A 56 7.25 2.04 1.54
C GLY A 56 6.68 1.37 2.78
N LEU A 57 5.63 0.56 2.62
CA LEU A 57 5.07 -0.25 3.71
C LEU A 57 6.11 -1.20 4.33
N ASP A 58 6.88 -1.90 3.50
CA ASP A 58 7.92 -2.81 3.95
C ASP A 58 8.96 -2.08 4.81
N ARG A 59 9.42 -0.92 4.35
CA ARG A 59 10.37 -0.08 5.09
C ARG A 59 9.79 0.43 6.41
N VAL A 60 8.60 1.02 6.40
CA VAL A 60 7.95 1.53 7.62
C VAL A 60 7.74 0.41 8.64
N ILE A 61 7.25 -0.75 8.21
CA ILE A 61 7.03 -1.89 9.10
C ILE A 61 8.36 -2.43 9.65
N SER A 62 9.44 -2.42 8.85
CA SER A 62 10.76 -2.89 9.28
C SER A 62 11.43 -1.99 10.32
N MET A 63 10.97 -0.74 10.47
CA MET A 63 11.52 0.23 11.43
C MET A 63 10.66 0.37 12.69
N LEU A 64 9.65 -0.48 12.89
CA LEU A 64 8.78 -0.41 14.08
C LEU A 64 9.53 -0.60 15.40
N ASP A 65 10.74 -1.15 15.37
CA ASP A 65 11.64 -1.34 16.51
C ASP A 65 12.65 -0.19 16.71
N ASN A 66 12.60 0.85 15.87
CA ASN A 66 13.43 2.05 15.97
C ASN A 66 12.57 3.31 15.78
N GLU A 67 12.13 3.90 16.90
CA GLU A 67 11.20 5.03 16.92
C GLU A 67 11.75 6.28 16.21
N GLU A 68 13.05 6.58 16.35
CA GLU A 68 13.68 7.72 15.69
C GLU A 68 13.63 7.57 14.16
N ALA A 69 14.07 6.43 13.64
CA ALA A 69 14.06 6.14 12.21
C ALA A 69 12.62 6.07 11.66
N LEU A 70 11.70 5.46 12.42
CA LEU A 70 10.29 5.36 12.06
C LEU A 70 9.66 6.75 11.93
N ASN A 71 9.82 7.61 12.93
CA ASN A 71 9.20 8.94 12.93
C ASN A 71 9.75 9.81 11.81
N ALA A 72 11.06 9.76 11.54
CA ALA A 72 11.67 10.47 10.42
C ALA A 72 11.11 10.02 9.06
N ASP A 73 10.94 8.72 8.82
CA ASP A 73 10.39 8.21 7.56
C ASP A 73 8.88 8.48 7.45
N LEU A 74 8.12 8.43 8.56
CA LEU A 74 6.71 8.79 8.58
C LEU A 74 6.51 10.29 8.29
N GLU A 75 7.35 11.18 8.83
CA GLU A 75 7.33 12.60 8.50
C GLU A 75 7.68 12.84 7.02
N HIS A 76 8.69 12.11 6.50
CA HIS A 76 9.02 12.15 5.08
C HIS A 76 7.81 11.72 4.21
N LEU A 77 7.14 10.63 4.55
CA LEU A 77 5.93 10.18 3.84
C LEU A 77 4.80 11.19 3.97
N LYS A 78 4.59 11.78 5.14
CA LYS A 78 3.61 12.86 5.35
C LYS A 78 3.88 14.02 4.38
N SER A 79 5.13 14.47 4.26
CA SER A 79 5.50 15.56 3.34
C SER A 79 5.16 15.27 1.86
N GLN A 80 5.18 14.00 1.45
CA GLN A 80 4.80 13.59 0.09
C GLN A 80 3.28 13.56 -0.12
N HIS A 81 2.51 13.28 0.94
CA HIS A 81 1.06 13.11 0.87
C HIS A 81 0.29 14.41 1.18
N ASP A 82 0.82 15.30 2.01
CA ASP A 82 0.17 16.57 2.38
C ASP A 82 -0.25 17.42 1.15
N PRO A 83 0.61 17.63 0.13
CA PRO A 83 0.24 18.47 -1.03
C PRO A 83 -0.85 17.85 -1.90
N ARG A 84 -1.20 16.58 -1.70
CA ARG A 84 -2.24 15.88 -2.48
C ARG A 84 -3.65 16.13 -1.94
N GLY A 85 -3.79 16.73 -0.76
CA GLY A 85 -5.10 17.07 -0.18
C GLY A 85 -6.03 15.86 -0.03
N LEU A 86 -5.47 14.70 0.29
CA LEU A 86 -6.22 13.44 0.37
C LEU A 86 -7.15 13.45 1.58
N ASP A 87 -8.39 12.99 1.40
CA ASP A 87 -9.28 12.70 2.52
C ASP A 87 -8.70 11.56 3.37
N ALA A 88 -8.59 11.78 4.68
CA ALA A 88 -8.13 10.80 5.67
C ALA A 88 -8.95 9.50 5.65
N ALA A 89 -10.22 9.54 5.23
CA ALA A 89 -11.05 8.35 5.07
C ALA A 89 -10.44 7.32 4.08
N ASN A 90 -9.67 7.77 3.08
CA ASN A 90 -8.97 6.87 2.16
C ASN A 90 -7.90 6.03 2.86
N PHE A 91 -7.24 6.56 3.89
CA PHE A 91 -6.26 5.80 4.69
C PHE A 91 -6.94 4.72 5.55
N VAL A 92 -8.18 4.94 5.98
CA VAL A 92 -9.00 3.90 6.66
C VAL A 92 -9.34 2.77 5.68
N VAL A 93 -9.72 3.11 4.44
CA VAL A 93 -9.96 2.11 3.38
C VAL A 93 -8.68 1.32 3.07
N PHE A 94 -7.54 2.01 2.97
CA PHE A 94 -6.24 1.38 2.80
C PHE A 94 -5.93 0.39 3.92
N GLY A 95 -6.14 0.77 5.19
CA GLY A 95 -5.96 -0.12 6.33
C GLY A 95 -6.84 -1.37 6.27
N LYS A 96 -8.12 -1.23 5.92
CA LYS A 96 -9.03 -2.38 5.72
C LYS A 96 -8.53 -3.32 4.62
N ALA A 97 -8.14 -2.77 3.48
CA ALA A 97 -7.61 -3.54 2.36
C ALA A 97 -6.29 -4.24 2.72
N LEU A 98 -5.42 -3.58 3.49
CA LEU A 98 -4.17 -4.15 4.00
C LEU A 98 -4.44 -5.34 4.91
N PHE A 99 -5.34 -5.20 5.89
CA PHE A 99 -5.70 -6.30 6.79
C PHE A 99 -6.31 -7.49 6.06
N ALA A 100 -7.22 -7.25 5.12
CA ALA A 100 -7.79 -8.30 4.29
C ALA A 100 -6.72 -9.03 3.45
N THR A 101 -5.81 -8.27 2.84
CA THR A 101 -4.75 -8.85 1.97
C THR A 101 -3.73 -9.65 2.80
N VAL A 102 -3.29 -9.11 3.93
CA VAL A 102 -2.33 -9.79 4.82
C VAL A 102 -2.99 -11.01 5.46
N GLY A 103 -4.19 -10.88 6.01
CA GLY A 103 -4.92 -11.99 6.65
C GLY A 103 -5.23 -13.12 5.67
N GLY A 104 -5.70 -12.79 4.47
CA GLY A 104 -5.97 -13.79 3.43
C GLY A 104 -4.72 -14.54 2.95
N LYS A 105 -3.54 -13.91 3.00
CA LYS A 105 -2.27 -14.54 2.59
C LYS A 105 -1.53 -15.23 3.75
N PHE A 106 -1.68 -14.74 4.97
CA PHE A 106 -1.06 -15.33 6.16
C PHE A 106 -1.86 -16.52 6.70
N GLY A 107 -3.18 -16.50 6.54
CA GLY A 107 -4.10 -17.52 7.04
C GLY A 107 -4.57 -17.26 8.47
N VAL A 108 -5.48 -18.10 8.95
CA VAL A 108 -5.85 -18.19 10.37
C VAL A 108 -4.73 -18.89 11.13
N LEU A 109 -4.30 -18.32 12.25
CA LEU A 109 -3.49 -19.04 13.24
C LEU A 109 -4.32 -20.23 13.72
N LEU A 110 -3.89 -21.45 13.34
CA LEU A 110 -4.35 -22.70 13.94
C LEU A 110 -3.49 -23.01 15.17
#